data_AF-A0A6B3EWQ7-F1
#
_entry.id   AF-A0A6B3EWQ7-F1
#
_cell.length_a   1.000
_cell.length_b   1.000
_cell.length_c   1.000
_cell.angle_alpha   90.00
_cell.angle_beta   90.00
_cell.angle_gamma   90.00
#
_symmetry.space_group_name_H-M   'P 1'
#
loop_
_entity.id
_entity.type
_entity.pdbx_description
1 polymer ?
#
loop_
_entity_poly.entity_id
_entity_poly.type
_entity_poly.pdbx_seq_one_letter_code
_entity_poly.pdbx_strand_id
1 'polypeptide(L)' 'MRARGAGLLRTARSLTPNPYDAEDLLQTALTKTYTAWERIEDHGAVDGYVRRALVNTRTSQWRKRRVDEYSCA' A
#
# COMPACT_ATOMS: atom_id res chain seq x y z
N MET A 1 -6.58 3.58 -15.98
CA MET A 1 -6.30 3.27 -14.55
C MET A 1 -7.50 2.74 -13.75
N ARG A 2 -8.75 3.22 -13.96
CA ARG A 2 -9.91 2.86 -13.10
C ARG A 2 -10.22 1.36 -12.96
N ALA A 3 -10.10 0.57 -14.02
CA ALA A 3 -10.38 -0.88 -13.97
C ALA A 3 -9.39 -1.66 -13.08
N ARG A 4 -8.10 -1.31 -13.10
CA ARG A 4 -7.05 -1.91 -12.24
C ARG A 4 -7.18 -1.47 -10.78
N GLY A 5 -7.58 -0.21 -10.56
CA GLY A 5 -7.75 0.37 -9.22
C GLY A 5 -8.77 -0.38 -8.35
N ALA A 6 -9.85 -0.90 -8.93
CA ALA A 6 -10.88 -1.63 -8.17
C ALA A 6 -10.38 -2.97 -7.59
N GLY A 7 -9.47 -3.66 -8.29
CA GLY A 7 -8.84 -4.89 -7.79
C GLY A 7 -7.90 -4.59 -6.62
N LEU A 8 -7.06 -3.56 -6.77
CA LEU A 8 -6.12 -3.14 -5.74
C LEU A 8 -6.81 -2.59 -4.48
N LEU A 9 -7.92 -1.87 -4.66
CA LEU A 9 -8.73 -1.37 -3.53
C LEU A 9 -9.38 -2.51 -2.75
N ARG A 10 -9.86 -3.57 -3.41
CA ARG A 10 -10.32 -4.79 -2.72
C ARG A 10 -9.20 -5.43 -1.90
N THR A 11 -7.99 -5.51 -2.45
CA THR A 11 -6.82 -5.98 -1.69
C THR A 11 -6.55 -5.09 -0.48
N ALA A 12 -6.53 -3.76 -0.64
CA ALA A 12 -6.29 -2.85 0.48
C ALA A 12 -7.37 -2.97 1.58
N ARG A 13 -8.64 -3.14 1.20
CA ARG A 13 -9.75 -3.39 2.13
C ARG A 13 -9.64 -4.73 2.85
N SER A 14 -9.06 -5.76 2.24
CA SER A 14 -8.80 -7.03 2.94
C SER A 14 -7.67 -6.91 3.97
N LEU A 15 -6.77 -5.94 3.80
CA LEU A 15 -5.62 -5.72 4.69
C LEU A 15 -5.94 -4.79 5.87
N THR A 16 -7.04 -4.05 5.81
CA THR A 16 -7.39 -3.04 6.79
C THR A 16 -8.89 -3.05 7.13
N PRO A 17 -9.28 -3.07 8.42
CA PRO A 17 -10.69 -3.08 8.82
C PRO A 17 -11.45 -1.78 8.49
N ASN A 18 -10.76 -0.64 8.52
CA ASN A 18 -11.34 0.67 8.24
C ASN A 18 -11.28 0.97 6.73
N PRO A 19 -12.40 1.34 6.08
CA PRO A 19 -12.42 1.67 4.67
C PRO A 19 -11.57 2.90 4.31
N TYR A 20 -11.49 3.91 5.17
CA TYR A 20 -10.67 5.11 4.93
C TYR A 20 -9.17 4.77 4.97
N ASP A 21 -8.74 4.00 5.97
CA ASP A 21 -7.36 3.54 6.06
C ASP A 21 -6.96 2.64 4.88
N ALA A 22 -7.92 1.91 4.30
CA ALA A 22 -7.69 1.11 3.10
C ALA A 22 -7.44 2.00 1.86
N GLU A 23 -8.17 3.11 1.73
CA GLU A 23 -7.95 4.09 0.67
C GLU A 23 -6.61 4.79 0.84
N ASP A 24 -6.27 5.24 2.04
CA ASP A 24 -4.96 5.85 2.34
C ASP A 24 -3.80 4.88 2.09
N LEU A 25 -3.97 3.61 2.46
CA LEU A 25 -2.99 2.57 2.21
C LEU A 25 -2.76 2.38 0.70
N LEU A 26 -3.83 2.35 -0.09
CA LEU A 26 -3.77 2.25 -1.54
C LEU A 26 -3.11 3.48 -2.16
N GLN A 27 -3.52 4.68 -1.76
CA GLN A 27 -2.92 5.92 -2.25
C GLN A 27 -1.42 5.97 -1.95
N THR A 28 -1.02 5.63 -0.72
CA THR A 28 0.40 5.58 -0.34
C THR A 28 1.19 4.58 -1.19
N ALA A 29 0.62 3.40 -1.45
CA ALA A 29 1.27 2.38 -2.28
C ALA A 29 1.41 2.83 -3.74
N LEU A 30 0.38 3.48 -4.29
CA LEU A 30 0.42 4.05 -5.64
C LEU A 30 1.46 5.17 -5.75
N THR A 31 1.53 6.08 -4.77
CA THR A 31 2.54 7.15 -4.74
C THR A 31 3.95 6.58 -4.75
N LYS A 32 4.24 5.57 -3.92
CA LYS A 32 5.55 4.89 -3.90
C LYS A 32 5.87 4.21 -5.22
N THR A 33 4.88 3.59 -5.84
CA THR A 33 5.07 2.93 -7.14
C THR A 33 5.29 3.97 -8.24
N TYR A 34 4.60 5.09 -8.18
CA TYR A 34 4.77 6.22 -9.10
C TYR A 34 6.16 6.84 -8.97
N THR A 35 6.69 7.02 -7.77
CA THR A 35 8.08 7.51 -7.59
C THR A 35 9.13 6.53 -8.11
N ALA A 36 8.80 5.24 -8.21
CA ALA A 36 9.68 4.22 -8.78
C ALA A 36 9.40 3.95 -10.26
N TRP A 37 8.46 4.69 -10.88
CA TRP A 37 7.91 4.37 -12.20
C TRP A 37 8.99 4.34 -13.29
N GLU A 38 9.93 5.27 -13.27
CA GLU A 38 11.04 5.33 -14.24
C GLU A 38 12.01 4.15 -14.11
N ARG A 39 11.98 3.42 -12.99
CA ARG A 39 12.82 2.24 -12.74
C ARG A 39 12.10 0.94 -13.09
N ILE A 40 10.81 1.00 -13.43
CA ILE A 40 10.01 -0.17 -13.80
C ILE A 40 10.04 -0.28 -15.33
N GLU A 41 10.90 -1.16 -15.83
CA GLU A 41 11.06 -1.41 -17.27
C GLU A 41 9.84 -2.16 -17.86
N ASP A 42 9.22 -3.05 -17.08
CA ASP A 42 8.01 -3.78 -17.48
C ASP A 42 6.74 -3.15 -16.87
N HIS A 43 6.04 -2.35 -17.68
CA HIS A 43 4.77 -1.74 -17.29
C HIS A 43 3.63 -2.75 -17.05
N GLY A 44 3.75 -3.99 -17.54
CA GLY A 44 2.83 -5.08 -17.25
C GLY A 44 2.95 -5.58 -15.80
N ALA A 45 4.13 -5.46 -15.20
CA ALA A 45 4.42 -5.90 -13.83
C ALA A 45 4.01 -4.89 -12.74
N VAL A 46 3.56 -3.68 -13.13
CA VAL A 46 3.19 -2.58 -12.22
C VAL A 46 2.23 -3.01 -11.13
N ASP A 47 1.20 -3.80 -11.47
CA ASP A 47 0.22 -4.28 -10.48
C ASP A 47 0.88 -5.12 -9.38
N GLY A 48 1.93 -5.87 -9.71
CA GLY A 48 2.75 -6.62 -8.75
C GLY A 48 3.54 -5.70 -7.81
N TYR A 49 4.14 -4.63 -8.35
CA TYR A 49 4.83 -3.61 -7.54
C TYR A 49 3.87 -2.90 -6.58
N VAL A 50 2.67 -2.52 -7.03
CA VAL A 50 1.68 -1.89 -6.15
C VAL A 50 1.25 -2.83 -5.04
N ARG A 51 0.99 -4.11 -5.34
CA ARG A 51 0.65 -5.12 -4.30
C ARG A 51 1.78 -5.30 -3.29
N ARG A 52 3.03 -5.33 -3.73
CA ARG A 52 4.19 -5.38 -2.83
C ARG A 52 4.28 -4.11 -1.97
N ALA A 53 4.05 -2.94 -2.55
CA ALA A 53 4.04 -1.67 -1.83
C ALA A 53 2.90 -1.59 -0.79
N LEU A 54 1.72 -2.13 -1.07
CA LEU A 54 0.58 -2.26 -0.13
C LEU A 54 0.99 -3.05 1.12
N VAL A 55 1.51 -4.27 0.94
CA VAL A 55 1.90 -5.15 2.06
C VAL A 55 3.03 -4.53 2.89
N ASN A 56 4.05 -3.98 2.21
CA ASN A 56 5.17 -3.33 2.90
C ASN A 56 4.73 -2.11 3.71
N THR A 57 3.82 -1.30 3.15
CA THR A 57 3.30 -0.11 3.84
C THR A 57 2.47 -0.51 5.06
N ARG A 58 1.57 -1.49 4.93
CA ARG A 58 0.78 -2.01 6.06
C ARG A 58 1.68 -2.55 7.17
N THR A 59 2.69 -3.34 6.81
CA THR A 59 3.67 -3.93 7.75
C THR A 59 4.46 -2.82 8.46
N SER A 60 4.92 -1.81 7.72
CA SER A 60 5.64 -0.67 8.29
C SER A 60 4.79 0.11 9.29
N GLN A 61 3.53 0.40 8.95
CA GLN A 61 2.62 1.09 9.86
C GLN A 61 2.34 0.29 11.14
N TRP A 62 2.14 -1.03 11.02
CA TRP A 62 1.95 -1.89 12.20
C TRP A 62 3.18 -1.89 13.11
N ARG A 63 4.39 -1.98 12.54
CA ARG A 63 5.63 -1.87 13.32
C ARG A 63 5.74 -0.52 14.02
N LYS A 64 5.44 0.59 13.33
CA LYS A 64 5.51 1.94 13.91
C LYS A 64 4.55 2.10 15.10
N ARG A 65 3.30 1.64 14.96
CA ARG A 65 2.31 1.69 16.03
C ARG A 65 2.73 0.90 17.28
N ARG A 66 3.36 -0.26 17.10
CA ARG A 66 3.91 -1.03 18.23
C ARG A 66 5.01 -0.28 18.95
N VAL A 67 5.93 0.36 18.22
CA VAL A 67 7.01 1.14 18.85
C VAL A 67 6.44 2.33 19.63
N ASP A 68 5.43 3.00 19.09
CA ASP A 68 4.73 4.10 19.77
C ASP A 68 4.09 3.63 21.08
N GLU A 69 3.41 2.48 21.06
CA GLU A 69 2.82 1.83 22.24
C GLU A 69 3.87 1.50 23.32
N TYR A 70 5.05 1.00 22.93
CA TYR A 70 6.13 0.71 23.88
C TYR A 70 6.91 1.94 24.34
N SER A 71 6.91 3.04 23.59
CA SER A 71 7.65 4.26 23.94
C SER A 71 6.94 5.11 25.00
N CYS A 72 5.66 4.87 25.27
CA CYS A 72 4.87 5.56 26.29
C CYS A 72 4.70 4.75 27.59
N ALA A 73 5.29 3.54 27.67
CA ALA A 73 5.34 2.72 28.88
C ALA A 73 6.68 2.88 29.60
#